data_AF-A0A382BX45-F1
#
_entry.id   AF-A0A382BX45-F1
#
_cell.length_a   1.000
_cell.length_b   1.000
_cell.length_c   1.000
_cell.angle_alpha   90.00
_cell.angle_beta   90.00
_cell.angle_gamma   90.00
#
_symmetry.space_group_name_H-M   'P 1'
#
loop_
_entity.id
_entity.type
_entity.pdbx_description
1 polymer ?
#
loop_
_entity_poly.entity_id
_entity_poly.type
_entity_poly.pdbx_seq_one_letter_code
_entity_poly.pdbx_strand_id
1 'polypeptide(L)'
;VVPHLSYLCLMPLAIMALSCPSGVVAPQVTEEQAVNIAKRQVLFEPEAIDAEMSPDEAQPIWRVTMRGRLPGQSVFEFESATVVVDAHSGDVLEVESP
;
A
#
# COMPACT_ATOMS: atom_id res chain seq x y z
N VAL A 1 24.03 -1.05 73.65
CA VAL A 1 24.63 -0.50 72.41
C VAL A 1 24.60 -1.59 71.36
N VAL A 2 23.61 -1.57 70.47
CA VAL A 2 23.46 -2.51 69.35
C VAL A 2 23.10 -1.63 68.14
N PRO A 3 23.95 -1.52 67.11
CA PRO A 3 23.57 -0.76 65.93
C PRO A 3 22.77 -1.63 64.95
N HIS A 4 21.61 -1.07 64.61
CA HIS A 4 20.66 -1.46 63.57
C HIS A 4 21.33 -1.94 62.27
N LEU A 5 21.10 -3.20 61.92
CA LEU A 5 21.20 -3.74 60.56
C LEU A 5 19.91 -3.37 59.82
N SER A 6 19.92 -2.25 59.11
CA SER A 6 18.84 -1.89 58.19
C SER A 6 19.39 -0.88 57.20
N TYR A 7 19.64 -1.29 55.95
CA TYR A 7 19.49 -0.46 54.75
C TYR A 7 19.74 -1.33 53.51
N LEU A 8 18.78 -2.21 53.23
CA LEU A 8 18.52 -2.72 51.89
C LEU A 8 17.91 -1.57 51.08
N CYS A 9 18.76 -0.69 50.54
CA CYS A 9 18.32 0.33 49.58
C CYS A 9 18.56 -0.19 48.17
N LEU A 10 17.52 -0.83 47.65
CA LEU A 10 17.24 -1.06 46.23
C LEU A 10 17.67 0.16 45.38
N MET A 11 18.61 -0.05 44.46
CA MET A 11 18.86 0.88 43.37
C MET A 11 17.92 0.54 42.21
N PRO A 12 16.98 1.43 41.83
CA PRO A 12 16.13 1.21 40.68
C PRO A 12 16.95 1.38 39.39
N LEU A 13 16.96 0.31 38.59
CA LEU A 13 17.47 0.26 37.22
C LEU A 13 16.64 1.23 36.35
N ALA A 14 17.16 2.42 36.09
CA ALA A 14 16.56 3.38 35.18
C ALA A 14 16.81 2.94 33.72
N ILE A 15 15.93 2.11 33.18
CA ILE A 15 15.89 1.79 31.75
C ILE A 15 15.26 3.00 31.05
N MET A 16 16.09 3.89 30.49
CA MET A 16 15.62 4.83 29.48
C MET A 16 15.37 4.07 28.18
N ALA A 17 14.16 3.53 28.03
CA ALA A 17 13.63 3.15 26.73
C ALA A 17 13.25 4.44 25.99
N LEU A 18 14.23 5.07 25.34
CA LEU A 18 13.95 6.03 24.28
C LEU A 18 13.25 5.25 23.17
N SER A 19 11.93 5.33 23.24
CA SER A 19 11.00 4.79 22.27
C SER A 19 11.35 5.45 20.94
N CYS A 20 11.91 4.69 20.00
CA CYS A 20 11.94 5.12 18.62
C CYS A 20 10.49 5.47 18.25
N PRO A 21 10.20 6.68 17.73
CA PRO A 21 8.93 6.89 17.07
C PRO A 21 8.96 5.95 15.87
N SER A 22 8.35 4.78 15.99
CA SER A 22 7.89 4.03 14.84
C SER A 22 6.95 4.98 14.13
N GLY A 23 7.47 5.69 13.13
CA GLY A 23 6.67 6.50 12.23
C GLY A 23 5.56 5.58 11.75
N VAL A 24 4.33 5.88 12.17
CA VAL A 24 3.15 5.22 11.65
C VAL A 24 3.09 5.66 10.20
N VAL A 25 3.73 4.89 9.32
CA VAL A 25 3.53 5.02 7.88
C VAL A 25 2.04 4.75 7.71
N ALA A 26 1.29 5.77 7.28
CA ALA A 26 -0.11 5.59 6.95
C ALA A 26 -0.22 4.37 6.01
N PRO A 27 -1.18 3.46 6.21
CA PRO A 27 -1.28 2.26 5.39
C PRO A 27 -1.44 2.69 3.94
N GLN A 28 -0.37 2.55 3.16
CA GLN A 28 -0.36 2.86 1.74
C GLN A 28 -0.93 1.64 1.01
N VAL A 29 -1.81 1.89 0.05
CA VAL A 29 -2.33 0.86 -0.86
C VAL A 29 -1.15 0.18 -1.51
N THR A 30 -1.07 -1.14 -1.38
CA THR A 30 -0.02 -1.93 -2.01
C THR A 30 -0.26 -2.08 -3.51
N GLU A 31 0.76 -2.42 -4.26
CA GLU A 31 0.64 -2.74 -5.69
C GLU A 31 -0.45 -3.78 -5.95
N GLU A 32 -0.46 -4.87 -5.17
CA GLU A 32 -1.45 -5.93 -5.26
C GLU A 32 -2.88 -5.41 -5.01
N GLN A 33 -3.06 -4.55 -4.02
CA GLN A 33 -4.36 -3.94 -3.74
C GLN A 33 -4.81 -3.03 -4.89
N ALA A 34 -3.92 -2.20 -5.42
CA ALA A 34 -4.20 -1.34 -6.56
C ALA A 34 -4.57 -2.15 -7.81
N VAL A 35 -3.84 -3.22 -8.11
CA VAL A 35 -4.15 -4.16 -9.21
C VAL A 35 -5.52 -4.80 -9.01
N ASN A 36 -5.84 -5.25 -7.80
CA ASN A 36 -7.15 -5.84 -7.51
C ASN A 36 -8.30 -4.83 -7.60
N ILE A 37 -8.06 -3.56 -7.26
CA ILE A 37 -9.02 -2.47 -7.46
C ILE A 37 -9.22 -2.23 -8.96
N ALA A 38 -8.14 -2.13 -9.72
CA ALA A 38 -8.14 -1.88 -11.15
C ALA A 38 -8.84 -3.00 -11.94
N LYS A 39 -8.58 -4.27 -11.62
CA LYS A 39 -9.24 -5.43 -12.24
C LYS A 39 -10.76 -5.39 -12.18
N ARG A 40 -11.32 -4.80 -11.12
CA ARG A 40 -12.78 -4.65 -10.97
C ARG A 40 -13.40 -3.57 -11.87
N GLN A 41 -12.57 -2.74 -12.50
CA GLN A 41 -13.02 -1.66 -13.38
C GLN A 41 -13.09 -2.08 -14.86
N VAL A 42 -12.53 -3.24 -15.22
CA VAL A 42 -12.48 -3.70 -16.62
C VAL A 42 -13.45 -4.86 -16.87
N LEU A 43 -13.87 -5.00 -18.12
CA LEU A 43 -14.80 -6.04 -18.58
C LEU A 43 -14.11 -7.25 -19.24
N PHE A 44 -12.79 -7.19 -19.36
CA PHE A 44 -11.96 -8.24 -19.94
C PHE A 44 -11.09 -8.89 -18.86
N GLU A 45 -10.64 -10.11 -19.12
CA GLU A 45 -9.63 -10.75 -18.27
C GLU A 45 -8.25 -10.23 -18.68
N PRO A 46 -7.48 -9.58 -17.78
CA PRO A 46 -6.14 -9.09 -18.11
C PRO A 46 -5.14 -10.23 -18.33
N GLU A 47 -4.45 -10.20 -19.46
CA GLU A 47 -3.36 -11.12 -19.82
C GLU A 47 -1.99 -10.52 -19.47
N ALA A 48 -1.89 -9.19 -19.51
CA ALA A 48 -0.73 -8.43 -19.08
C ALA A 48 -1.19 -7.29 -18.16
N ILE A 49 -0.44 -7.10 -17.08
CA ILE A 49 -0.68 -6.06 -16.07
C ILE A 49 0.65 -5.41 -15.78
N ASP A 50 0.66 -4.09 -15.83
CA ASP A 50 1.78 -3.25 -15.44
C ASP A 50 1.26 -2.24 -14.41
N ALA A 51 1.94 -2.13 -13.26
CA ALA A 51 1.53 -1.28 -12.16
C ALA A 51 2.70 -0.40 -11.74
N GLU A 52 2.55 0.90 -11.91
CA GLU A 52 3.58 1.88 -11.60
C GLU A 52 3.09 2.82 -10.50
N MET A 53 3.90 2.99 -9.45
CA MET A 53 3.66 4.00 -8.44
C MET A 53 4.23 5.35 -8.92
N SER A 54 3.40 6.37 -8.91
CA SER A 54 3.84 7.76 -9.04
C SER A 54 3.80 8.43 -7.66
N PRO A 55 4.97 8.65 -7.02
CA PRO A 55 5.05 9.34 -5.74
C PRO A 55 5.01 10.86 -5.97
N ASP A 56 3.83 11.40 -6.30
CA ASP A 56 3.58 12.83 -6.17
C ASP A 56 3.34 13.15 -4.68
N GLU A 57 4.04 14.15 -4.13
CA GLU A 57 3.95 14.50 -2.71
C GLU A 57 2.54 14.98 -2.30
N ALA A 58 1.76 15.52 -3.24
CA ALA A 58 0.40 16.00 -2.98
C ALA A 58 -0.65 14.90 -3.11
N GLN A 59 -0.46 13.97 -4.05
CA GLN A 59 -1.38 12.85 -4.28
C GLN A 59 -0.64 11.67 -4.94
N PRO A 60 -0.05 10.75 -4.16
CA PRO A 60 0.57 9.57 -4.73
C PRO A 60 -0.50 8.65 -5.31
N ILE A 61 -0.21 8.09 -6.47
CA ILE A 61 -1.14 7.28 -7.24
C ILE A 61 -0.47 6.00 -7.73
N TRP A 62 -1.29 4.97 -7.90
CA TRP A 62 -0.98 3.80 -8.72
C TRP A 62 -1.57 3.99 -10.11
N ARG A 63 -0.74 3.88 -11.14
CA ARG A 63 -1.19 3.75 -12.53
C ARG A 63 -1.12 2.28 -12.91
N VAL A 64 -2.28 1.65 -13.07
CA VAL A 64 -2.38 0.23 -13.44
C VAL A 64 -2.83 0.13 -14.90
N THR A 65 -1.94 -0.31 -15.77
CA THR A 65 -2.25 -0.56 -17.18
C THR A 65 -2.48 -2.05 -17.38
N MET A 66 -3.62 -2.39 -17.98
CA MET A 66 -4.04 -3.77 -18.23
C MET A 66 -4.31 -3.95 -19.72
N ARG A 67 -3.91 -5.10 -20.23
CA ARG A 67 -4.22 -5.54 -21.58
C ARG A 67 -4.79 -6.94 -21.54
N GLY A 68 -5.86 -7.19 -22.28
CA GLY A 68 -6.54 -8.48 -22.29
C GLY A 68 -7.53 -8.60 -23.42
N ARG A 69 -8.50 -9.51 -23.25
CA ARG A 69 -9.54 -9.79 -24.25
C ARG A 69 -10.93 -9.85 -23.64
N LEU A 70 -11.89 -9.26 -24.35
CA LEU A 70 -13.28 -9.41 -23.99
C LEU A 70 -13.74 -10.87 -24.16
N PRO A 71 -14.74 -11.31 -23.38
CA PRO A 71 -15.33 -12.63 -23.56
C PRO A 71 -15.81 -12.85 -25.00
N GLY A 72 -15.27 -13.86 -25.68
CA GLY A 72 -15.64 -14.20 -27.07
C GLY A 72 -14.92 -13.40 -28.16
N GLN A 73 -13.98 -12.52 -27.80
CA GLN A 73 -13.16 -11.77 -28.75
C GLN A 73 -12.12 -12.65 -29.45
N SER A 74 -11.73 -12.27 -30.66
CA SER A 74 -10.70 -12.97 -31.45
C SER A 74 -9.34 -12.93 -30.76
N VAL A 75 -8.50 -13.95 -30.99
CA VAL A 75 -7.12 -14.01 -30.46
C VAL A 75 -6.20 -12.92 -31.00
N PHE A 76 -6.57 -12.28 -32.11
CA PHE A 76 -5.79 -11.21 -32.74
C PHE A 76 -6.19 -9.80 -32.27
N GLU A 77 -7.30 -9.69 -31.54
CA GLU A 77 -7.81 -8.43 -31.00
C GLU A 77 -7.47 -8.36 -29.51
N PHE A 78 -7.28 -7.14 -29.01
CA PHE A 78 -6.97 -6.87 -27.62
C PHE A 78 -7.59 -5.56 -27.18
N GLU A 79 -8.05 -5.54 -25.94
CA GLU A 79 -8.40 -4.33 -25.22
C GLU A 79 -7.24 -3.87 -24.36
N SER A 80 -7.16 -2.57 -24.14
CA SER A 80 -6.26 -1.96 -23.17
C SER A 80 -7.07 -1.05 -22.26
N ALA A 81 -6.69 -0.95 -21.01
CA ALA A 81 -7.24 0.05 -20.10
C ALA A 81 -6.18 0.48 -19.10
N THR A 82 -6.17 1.77 -18.76
CA THR A 82 -5.35 2.31 -17.68
C THR A 82 -6.29 2.80 -16.57
N VAL A 83 -6.06 2.34 -15.36
CA VAL A 83 -6.81 2.74 -14.17
C VAL A 83 -5.87 3.47 -13.23
N VAL A 84 -6.25 4.68 -12.82
CA VAL A 84 -5.53 5.46 -11.82
C VAL A 84 -6.20 5.30 -10.48
N VAL A 85 -5.44 4.85 -9.48
CA VAL A 85 -5.92 4.57 -8.12
C VAL A 85 -5.16 5.44 -7.13
N ASP A 86 -5.87 6.10 -6.23
CA ASP A 86 -5.26 6.86 -5.14
C ASP A 86 -4.51 5.93 -4.18
N ALA A 87 -3.22 6.20 -3.93
CA ALA A 87 -2.36 5.29 -3.18
C ALA A 87 -2.62 5.32 -1.66
N HIS A 88 -3.47 6.21 -1.16
CA HIS A 88 -3.84 6.27 0.26
C HIS A 88 -5.20 5.63 0.53
N SER A 89 -6.21 6.01 -0.25
CA SER A 89 -7.61 5.62 -0.07
C SER A 89 -7.98 4.35 -0.83
N GLY A 90 -7.30 4.09 -1.96
CA GLY A 90 -7.70 3.06 -2.92
C GLY A 90 -8.87 3.49 -3.81
N ASP A 91 -9.24 4.78 -3.79
CA ASP A 91 -10.28 5.31 -4.67
C ASP A 91 -9.80 5.32 -6.12
N VAL A 92 -10.71 4.99 -7.04
CA VAL A 92 -10.43 5.10 -8.48
C VAL A 92 -10.62 6.54 -8.89
N LEU A 93 -9.54 7.15 -9.36
CA LEU A 93 -9.51 8.54 -9.80
C LEU A 93 -9.87 8.66 -11.29
N GLU A 94 -9.41 7.69 -12.09
CA GLU A 94 -9.57 7.72 -13.54
C GLU A 94 -9.58 6.31 -14.15
N VAL A 95 -10.32 6.15 -15.24
CA VAL A 95 -10.33 4.94 -16.08
C VAL A 95 -10.27 5.39 -17.54
N GLU A 96 -9.19 5.03 -18.22
CA GLU A 96 -8.95 5.35 -19.63
C GLU A 96 -8.96 4.06 -20.46
N SER A 97 -9.70 4.05 -21.57
CA SER A 97 -9.70 2.97 -22.57
C SER A 97 -9.42 3.61 -23.93
N PRO A 98 -8.24 3.38 -24.54
CA PRO A 98 -7.86 3.95 -25.82
C PRO A 98 -8.67 3.42 -27.01
#